data_AF-A0AAV9SUZ4-F1
#
_entry.id   AF-A0AAV9SUZ4-F1
#
_cell.length_a   1.000
_cell.length_b   1.000
_cell.length_c   1.000
_cell.angle_alpha   90.00
_cell.angle_beta   90.00
_cell.angle_gamma   90.00
#
_symmetry.space_group_name_H-M   'P 1'
#
loop_
_entity.id
_entity.type
_entity.pdbx_description
1 polymer ?
#
loop_
_entity_poly.entity_id
_entity_poly.type
_entity_poly.pdbx_seq_one_letter_code
_entity_poly.pdbx_strand_id
1 'polypeptide(L)'
;MTSPSQTFSLAVQPLIRRPVLTALLTSLSASALAWAVRDYRAYIALGPGGVPHNFAGWLLVTLTIRPFALSKTAATWTGDFPAEGTHEDVKQVPQRRGDRAELGGIVPHRQLSQHAPERMKEYIQNLFANAVTQNRTLLESKLSLYERNNPALFVSAPVLASSPAVPAASRTARGEIGHYHGDLSVHMYLSPADARLAVEKGWAERHRLALPRGSLLAGRFRVADSYLMIYGPRDENEMEVLATFLRNGIRYMTGAEDIGPIVWNQLVDA
;
A
#
# COMPACT_ATOMS: atom_id res chain seq x y z
N MET A 1 -35.19 -6.76 51.12
CA MET A 1 -34.35 -7.67 50.29
C MET A 1 -35.13 -7.99 49.03
N THR A 2 -34.84 -7.31 47.93
CA THR A 2 -35.48 -7.56 46.63
C THR A 2 -34.83 -8.77 45.97
N SER A 3 -35.67 -9.70 45.50
CA SER A 3 -35.22 -10.92 44.83
C SER A 3 -34.51 -10.59 43.50
N PRO A 4 -33.41 -11.27 43.12
CA PRO A 4 -32.74 -11.07 41.82
C PRO A 4 -33.67 -11.27 40.61
N SER A 5 -34.77 -12.01 40.76
CA SER A 5 -35.81 -12.18 39.72
C SER A 5 -36.69 -10.94 39.50
N GLN A 6 -36.87 -10.07 40.52
CA GLN A 6 -37.61 -8.82 40.38
C GLN A 6 -36.77 -7.74 39.68
N THR A 7 -35.45 -7.75 39.87
CA THR A 7 -34.51 -6.80 39.26
C THR A 7 -34.38 -7.04 37.75
N PHE A 8 -34.42 -8.30 37.29
CA PHE A 8 -34.43 -8.65 35.86
C PHE A 8 -35.71 -8.20 35.15
N SER A 9 -36.87 -8.31 35.81
CA SER A 9 -38.16 -7.91 35.23
C SER A 9 -38.27 -6.39 35.01
N LEU A 10 -37.64 -5.57 35.85
CA LEU A 10 -37.68 -4.10 35.74
C LEU A 10 -36.80 -3.56 34.61
N ALA A 11 -35.73 -4.27 34.23
CA ALA A 11 -34.85 -3.87 33.12
C ALA A 11 -35.46 -4.14 31.72
N VAL A 12 -36.41 -5.07 31.62
CA VAL A 12 -36.99 -5.53 30.33
C VAL A 12 -38.35 -4.88 30.03
N GLN A 13 -39.06 -4.37 31.04
CA GLN A 13 -40.37 -3.69 30.85
C GLN A 13 -40.38 -2.52 29.85
N PRO A 14 -39.36 -1.64 29.75
CA PRO A 14 -39.36 -0.58 28.73
C PRO A 14 -39.09 -1.12 27.30
N LEU A 15 -38.43 -2.28 27.15
CA LEU A 15 -38.20 -2.94 25.84
C LEU A 15 -39.49 -3.50 25.22
N ILE A 16 -40.47 -3.90 26.05
CA ILE A 16 -41.76 -4.45 25.60
C ILE A 16 -42.71 -3.36 25.10
N ARG A 17 -42.56 -2.11 25.57
CA ARG A 17 -43.45 -0.98 25.22
C ARG A 17 -43.15 -0.31 23.87
N ARG A 18 -42.07 -0.67 23.19
CA ARG A 18 -41.67 -0.09 21.89
C ARG A 18 -41.16 -1.17 20.92
N PRO A 19 -42.03 -2.07 20.43
CA PRO A 19 -41.62 -3.22 19.61
C PRO A 19 -40.88 -2.81 18.34
N VAL A 20 -41.23 -1.65 17.75
CA VAL A 20 -40.52 -1.09 16.59
C VAL A 20 -39.09 -0.69 16.93
N LEU A 21 -38.85 -0.03 18.07
CA LEU A 21 -37.50 0.36 18.50
C LEU A 21 -36.64 -0.87 18.78
N THR A 22 -37.21 -1.87 19.45
CA THR A 22 -36.52 -3.14 19.73
C THR A 22 -36.15 -3.87 18.44
N ALA A 23 -37.08 -3.99 17.48
CA ALA A 23 -36.81 -4.60 16.17
C ALA A 23 -35.72 -3.86 15.38
N LEU A 24 -35.74 -2.51 15.38
CA LEU A 24 -34.72 -1.69 14.72
C LEU A 24 -33.33 -1.89 15.35
N LEU A 25 -33.23 -1.86 16.67
CA LEU A 25 -31.97 -2.09 17.38
C LEU A 25 -31.44 -3.49 17.13
N THR A 26 -32.29 -4.53 17.22
CA THR A 26 -31.88 -5.91 16.92
C THR A 26 -31.39 -6.06 15.48
N SER A 27 -32.10 -5.49 14.50
CA SER A 27 -31.68 -5.53 13.09
C SER A 27 -30.35 -4.83 12.86
N LEU A 28 -30.17 -3.65 13.46
CA LEU A 28 -28.93 -2.88 13.36
C LEU A 28 -27.76 -3.63 14.00
N SER A 29 -27.96 -4.18 15.21
CA SER A 29 -26.95 -4.97 15.90
C SER A 29 -26.60 -6.25 15.13
N ALA A 30 -27.58 -6.96 14.58
CA ALA A 30 -27.34 -8.16 13.77
C ALA A 30 -26.57 -7.82 12.49
N SER A 31 -26.93 -6.72 11.82
CA SER A 31 -26.24 -6.24 10.61
C SER A 31 -24.80 -5.81 10.92
N ALA A 32 -24.59 -5.07 12.01
CA ALA A 32 -23.26 -4.65 12.46
C ALA A 32 -22.39 -5.86 12.84
N LEU A 33 -22.95 -6.86 13.52
CA LEU A 33 -22.24 -8.10 13.85
C LEU A 33 -21.89 -8.90 12.59
N ALA A 34 -22.83 -9.05 11.66
CA ALA A 34 -22.59 -9.74 10.39
C ALA A 34 -21.48 -9.04 9.57
N TRP A 35 -21.52 -7.71 9.50
CA TRP A 35 -20.45 -6.91 8.89
C TRP A 35 -19.11 -7.12 9.60
N ALA A 36 -19.07 -7.01 10.94
CA ALA A 36 -17.85 -7.18 11.73
C ALA A 36 -17.22 -8.57 11.54
N VAL A 37 -18.03 -9.63 11.53
CA VAL A 37 -17.56 -11.00 11.28
C VAL A 37 -16.98 -11.14 9.88
N ARG A 38 -17.64 -10.58 8.85
CA ARG A 38 -17.14 -10.61 7.47
C ARG A 38 -15.84 -9.82 7.33
N ASP A 39 -15.79 -8.62 7.89
CA ASP A 39 -14.63 -7.73 7.83
C ASP A 39 -13.44 -8.31 8.60
N TYR A 40 -13.68 -8.92 9.77
CA TYR A 40 -12.64 -9.61 10.52
C TYR A 40 -12.09 -10.83 9.77
N ARG A 41 -12.96 -11.65 9.15
CA ARG A 41 -12.52 -12.77 8.32
C ARG A 41 -11.70 -12.29 7.12
N ALA A 42 -12.12 -11.22 6.46
CA ALA A 42 -11.36 -10.61 5.38
C ALA A 42 -10.00 -10.11 5.87
N TYR A 43 -9.93 -9.50 7.05
CA TYR A 43 -8.67 -9.06 7.67
C TYR A 43 -7.72 -10.24 7.93
N ILE A 44 -8.21 -11.34 8.51
CA ILE A 44 -7.39 -12.53 8.75
C ILE A 44 -6.94 -13.18 7.44
N ALA A 45 -7.79 -13.17 6.40
CA ALA A 45 -7.44 -13.73 5.09
C ALA A 45 -6.29 -13.00 4.39
N LEU A 46 -5.99 -11.74 4.75
CA LEU A 46 -4.82 -11.01 4.23
C LEU A 46 -3.47 -11.56 4.74
N GLY A 47 -3.51 -12.44 5.75
CA GLY A 47 -2.32 -12.99 6.38
C GLY A 47 -1.62 -12.02 7.34
N PRO A 48 -0.45 -12.40 7.88
CA PRO A 48 0.34 -11.54 8.76
C PRO A 48 0.94 -10.34 8.01
N GLY A 49 1.33 -9.31 8.76
CA GLY A 49 1.96 -8.09 8.24
C GLY A 49 2.44 -7.19 9.37
N GLY A 50 2.54 -5.88 9.13
CA GLY A 50 3.04 -4.91 10.13
C GLY A 50 2.19 -4.72 11.40
N VAL A 51 0.96 -5.26 11.44
CA VAL A 51 0.04 -5.21 12.59
C VAL A 51 -0.29 -6.62 13.11
N PRO A 52 -0.68 -6.78 14.39
CA PRO A 52 -0.95 -8.11 14.97
C PRO A 52 -2.05 -8.87 14.20
N HIS A 53 -1.76 -10.08 13.74
CA HIS A 53 -2.69 -10.89 12.94
C HIS A 53 -3.76 -11.60 13.82
N ASN A 54 -4.60 -10.80 14.49
CA ASN A 54 -5.65 -11.27 15.39
C ASN A 54 -6.74 -10.19 15.57
N PHE A 55 -7.71 -10.46 16.45
CA PHE A 55 -8.82 -9.55 16.75
C PHE A 55 -8.39 -8.14 17.20
N ALA A 56 -7.31 -8.03 17.99
CA ALA A 56 -6.82 -6.74 18.45
C ALA A 56 -6.24 -5.91 17.30
N GLY A 57 -5.50 -6.53 16.38
CA GLY A 57 -5.02 -5.84 15.17
C GLY A 57 -6.15 -5.43 14.23
N TRP A 58 -7.19 -6.26 14.09
CA TRP A 58 -8.39 -5.88 13.35
C TRP A 58 -9.08 -4.64 13.94
N LEU A 59 -9.26 -4.59 15.26
CA LEU A 59 -9.82 -3.43 15.95
C LEU A 59 -8.95 -2.19 15.76
N LEU A 60 -7.64 -2.32 15.88
CA LEU A 60 -6.70 -1.23 15.64
C LEU A 60 -6.88 -0.67 14.22
N VAL A 61 -6.81 -1.52 13.20
CA VAL A 61 -6.97 -1.08 11.80
C VAL A 61 -8.34 -0.46 11.57
N THR A 62 -9.41 -1.08 12.07
CA THR A 62 -10.78 -0.67 11.81
C THR A 62 -11.15 0.64 12.50
N LEU A 63 -10.71 0.84 13.75
CA LEU A 63 -11.11 1.98 14.57
C LEU A 63 -10.11 3.14 14.53
N THR A 64 -8.82 2.88 14.27
CA THR A 64 -7.78 3.92 14.39
C THR A 64 -7.07 4.26 13.08
N ILE A 65 -7.05 3.36 12.08
CA ILE A 65 -6.36 3.60 10.81
C ILE A 65 -7.37 3.90 9.70
N ARG A 66 -8.35 3.02 9.51
CA ARG A 66 -9.34 3.08 8.44
C ARG A 66 -10.13 4.39 8.37
N PRO A 67 -10.56 5.03 9.49
CA PRO A 67 -11.27 6.30 9.43
C PRO A 67 -10.46 7.47 8.84
N PHE A 68 -9.12 7.35 8.81
CA PHE A 68 -8.21 8.37 8.28
C PHE A 68 -7.57 7.95 6.95
N ALA A 69 -7.99 6.81 6.40
CA ALA A 69 -7.53 6.31 5.12
C ALA A 69 -8.48 6.77 4.00
N LEU A 70 -7.94 6.90 2.79
CA LEU A 70 -8.74 7.13 1.59
C LEU A 70 -9.77 6.01 1.40
N SER A 71 -10.89 6.31 0.75
CA SER A 71 -11.80 5.29 0.25
C SER A 71 -11.09 4.45 -0.83
N LYS A 72 -11.64 3.27 -1.14
CA LYS A 72 -11.13 2.46 -2.27
C LYS A 72 -11.23 3.22 -3.59
N THR A 73 -12.31 3.97 -3.81
CA THR A 73 -12.49 4.78 -5.02
C THR A 73 -11.49 5.92 -5.15
N ALA A 74 -11.12 6.55 -4.02
CA ALA A 74 -10.12 7.61 -4.00
C ALA A 74 -8.70 7.08 -4.25
N ALA A 75 -8.43 5.79 -4.02
CA ALA A 75 -7.13 5.18 -4.32
C ALA A 75 -6.80 5.15 -5.82
N THR A 76 -7.82 5.18 -6.69
CA THR A 76 -7.68 5.24 -8.15
C THR A 76 -7.84 6.65 -8.73
N TRP A 77 -8.15 7.65 -7.91
CA TRP A 77 -8.30 9.02 -8.37
C TRP A 77 -6.95 9.73 -8.45
N THR A 78 -6.70 10.42 -9.57
CA THR A 78 -5.39 11.04 -9.88
C THR A 78 -5.45 12.55 -10.05
N GLY A 79 -6.60 13.18 -9.78
CA GLY A 79 -6.81 14.60 -10.09
C GLY A 79 -5.98 15.56 -9.25
N ASP A 80 -5.42 15.12 -8.13
CA ASP A 80 -4.47 15.87 -7.29
C ASP A 80 -3.01 15.68 -7.69
N PHE A 81 -2.69 14.71 -8.55
CA PHE A 81 -1.34 14.56 -9.09
C PHE A 81 -1.11 15.50 -10.28
N PRO A 82 0.08 16.11 -10.39
CA PRO A 82 0.42 17.00 -11.50
C PRO A 82 0.37 16.27 -12.84
N ALA A 83 -0.07 16.97 -13.88
CA ALA A 83 -0.09 16.44 -15.24
C ALA A 83 1.30 16.46 -15.91
N GLU A 84 2.14 17.42 -15.52
CA GLU A 84 3.47 17.63 -16.08
C GLU A 84 4.57 17.05 -15.19
N GLY A 85 5.75 16.78 -15.78
CA GLY A 85 6.92 16.26 -15.08
C GLY A 85 7.03 14.74 -15.02
N THR A 86 6.24 14.02 -15.83
CA THR A 86 6.40 12.58 -16.01
C THR A 86 7.68 12.29 -16.79
N HIS A 87 8.46 11.30 -16.37
CA HIS A 87 9.62 10.83 -17.12
C HIS A 87 9.22 10.22 -18.47
N GLU A 88 10.05 10.42 -19.50
CA GLU A 88 9.74 10.01 -20.88
C GLU A 88 9.54 8.50 -21.03
N ASP A 89 10.30 7.69 -20.31
CA ASP A 89 10.14 6.23 -20.29
C ASP A 89 8.81 5.79 -19.64
N VAL A 90 8.35 6.49 -18.59
CA VAL A 90 7.02 6.27 -17.99
C VAL A 90 5.88 6.72 -18.94
N LYS A 91 6.08 7.78 -19.73
CA LYS A 91 5.13 8.16 -20.79
C LYS A 91 4.98 7.05 -21.85
N GLN A 92 6.04 6.29 -22.12
CA GLN A 92 6.06 5.21 -23.11
C GLN A 92 5.50 3.87 -22.61
N VAL A 93 5.34 3.68 -21.29
CA VAL A 93 4.69 2.47 -20.73
C VAL A 93 3.30 2.28 -21.35
N PRO A 94 2.91 1.07 -21.81
CA PRO A 94 1.60 0.86 -22.41
C PRO A 94 0.46 0.86 -21.38
N GLN A 95 -0.79 0.90 -21.83
CA GLN A 95 -1.93 0.56 -20.98
C GLN A 95 -1.79 -0.91 -20.51
N ARG A 96 -2.00 -1.17 -19.21
CA ARG A 96 -2.01 -2.54 -18.69
C ARG A 96 -3.16 -3.33 -19.31
N ARG A 97 -2.92 -4.58 -19.69
CA ARG A 97 -3.94 -5.44 -20.31
C ARG A 97 -5.01 -5.86 -19.30
N GLY A 98 -6.28 -5.71 -19.67
CA GLY A 98 -7.43 -6.14 -18.88
C GLY A 98 -7.75 -5.21 -17.71
N ASP A 99 -8.62 -5.67 -16.82
CA ASP A 99 -9.06 -4.90 -15.66
C ASP A 99 -7.95 -4.77 -14.60
N ARG A 100 -8.16 -3.86 -13.65
CA ARG A 100 -7.33 -3.71 -12.45
C ARG A 100 -7.35 -4.99 -11.61
N ALA A 101 -6.22 -5.32 -10.99
CA ALA A 101 -6.21 -6.36 -9.97
C ALA A 101 -6.97 -5.86 -8.73
N GLU A 102 -7.62 -6.77 -8.02
CA GLU A 102 -8.36 -6.43 -6.80
C GLU A 102 -7.39 -6.27 -5.64
N LEU A 103 -7.50 -5.17 -4.90
CA LEU A 103 -6.70 -4.94 -3.70
C LEU A 103 -7.55 -5.05 -2.41
N GLY A 104 -6.91 -5.60 -1.38
CA GLY A 104 -7.49 -5.88 -0.07
C GLY A 104 -6.73 -5.22 1.07
N GLY A 105 -7.46 -4.69 2.04
CA GLY A 105 -6.87 -4.17 3.27
C GLY A 105 -6.38 -2.72 3.21
N ILE A 106 -5.54 -2.38 4.18
CA ILE A 106 -4.84 -1.09 4.33
C ILE A 106 -3.49 -1.38 4.97
N VAL A 107 -3.49 -2.10 6.09
CA VAL A 107 -2.32 -2.71 6.73
C VAL A 107 -2.80 -4.02 7.40
N PRO A 108 -2.41 -5.21 6.93
CA PRO A 108 -1.69 -5.45 5.68
C PRO A 108 -2.50 -4.99 4.45
N HIS A 109 -1.79 -4.70 3.37
CA HIS A 109 -2.35 -4.40 2.05
C HIS A 109 -1.88 -5.50 1.09
N ARG A 110 -2.81 -6.13 0.37
CA ARG A 110 -2.53 -7.29 -0.48
C ARG A 110 -3.20 -7.17 -1.83
N GLN A 111 -2.57 -7.75 -2.85
CA GLN A 111 -3.24 -8.05 -4.10
C GLN A 111 -4.04 -9.35 -3.94
N LEU A 112 -5.30 -9.37 -4.35
CA LEU A 112 -6.25 -10.47 -4.15
C LEU A 112 -6.59 -11.22 -5.43
N SER A 113 -6.25 -10.65 -6.59
CA SER A 113 -6.52 -11.25 -7.90
C SER A 113 -5.38 -10.97 -8.88
N GLN A 114 -5.39 -11.68 -10.01
CA GLN A 114 -4.35 -11.56 -11.04
C GLN A 114 -2.92 -11.73 -10.50
N HIS A 115 -2.73 -12.64 -9.55
CA HIS A 115 -1.42 -12.91 -8.95
C HIS A 115 -0.37 -13.25 -10.02
N ALA A 116 0.84 -12.74 -9.82
CA ALA A 116 1.97 -13.12 -10.64
C ALA A 116 2.28 -14.61 -10.46
N PRO A 117 2.70 -15.31 -11.51
CA PRO A 117 3.14 -16.70 -11.39
C PRO A 117 4.46 -16.78 -10.61
N GLU A 118 4.68 -17.87 -9.86
CA GLU A 118 5.87 -18.03 -8.98
C GLU A 118 7.20 -17.81 -9.71
N ARG A 119 7.27 -18.12 -11.01
CA ARG A 119 8.45 -17.87 -11.86
C ARG A 119 8.92 -16.41 -11.88
N MET A 120 8.03 -15.45 -11.61
CA MET A 120 8.35 -14.01 -11.58
C MET A 120 9.10 -13.60 -10.31
N LYS A 121 9.06 -14.44 -9.26
CA LYS A 121 9.68 -14.14 -7.97
C LYS A 121 11.18 -13.90 -8.10
N GLU A 122 11.87 -14.77 -8.82
CA GLU A 122 13.32 -14.64 -9.04
C GLU A 122 13.63 -13.34 -9.79
N TYR A 123 12.83 -12.98 -10.79
CA TYR A 123 13.01 -11.73 -11.54
C TYR A 123 12.81 -10.47 -10.71
N ILE A 124 11.83 -10.45 -9.81
CA ILE A 124 11.63 -9.33 -8.88
C ILE A 124 12.77 -9.26 -7.85
N GLN A 125 13.22 -10.41 -7.35
CA GLN A 125 14.36 -10.47 -6.43
C GLN A 125 15.63 -9.95 -7.09
N ASN A 126 15.91 -10.38 -8.32
CA ASN A 126 17.03 -9.92 -9.13
C ASN A 126 16.93 -8.42 -9.41
N LEU A 127 15.75 -7.92 -9.79
CA LEU A 127 15.51 -6.50 -10.03
C LEU A 127 15.90 -5.64 -8.82
N PHE A 128 15.48 -6.02 -7.61
CA PHE A 128 15.81 -5.28 -6.38
C PHE A 128 17.27 -5.43 -5.98
N ALA A 129 17.86 -6.62 -6.11
CA ALA A 129 19.27 -6.86 -5.80
C ALA A 129 20.18 -6.08 -6.75
N ASN A 130 19.91 -6.14 -8.05
CA ASN A 130 20.68 -5.46 -9.07
C ASN A 130 20.54 -3.95 -8.99
N ALA A 131 19.37 -3.41 -8.59
CA ALA A 131 19.23 -1.98 -8.32
C ALA A 131 20.32 -1.47 -7.35
N VAL A 132 20.57 -2.21 -6.26
CA VAL A 132 21.66 -1.89 -5.32
C VAL A 132 23.03 -2.11 -5.95
N THR A 133 23.27 -3.27 -6.56
CA THR A 133 24.58 -3.60 -7.16
C THR A 133 25.00 -2.57 -8.21
N GLN A 134 24.08 -2.12 -9.06
CA GLN A 134 24.33 -1.16 -10.12
C GLN A 134 24.42 0.29 -9.64
N ASN A 135 23.98 0.60 -8.40
CA ASN A 135 23.92 1.97 -7.86
C ASN A 135 24.37 2.07 -6.39
N ARG A 136 25.46 1.39 -6.02
CA ARG A 136 25.91 1.20 -4.62
C ARG A 136 26.15 2.47 -3.80
N THR A 137 26.50 3.57 -4.46
CA THR A 137 26.70 4.87 -3.80
C THR A 137 25.37 5.52 -3.42
N LEU A 138 24.31 5.21 -4.16
CA LEU A 138 22.99 5.84 -4.03
C LEU A 138 22.02 4.99 -3.21
N LEU A 139 22.17 3.67 -3.23
CA LEU A 139 21.16 2.73 -2.75
C LEU A 139 21.71 1.73 -1.75
N GLU A 140 20.82 1.24 -0.89
CA GLU A 140 21.08 0.15 0.05
C GLU A 140 19.84 -0.74 0.20
N SER A 141 20.02 -2.00 0.62
CA SER A 141 18.93 -2.93 0.92
C SER A 141 18.83 -3.16 2.43
N LYS A 142 17.62 -3.08 2.97
CA LYS A 142 17.30 -3.31 4.40
C LYS A 142 15.92 -3.96 4.51
N LEU A 143 15.52 -4.38 5.71
CA LEU A 143 14.13 -4.75 5.96
C LEU A 143 13.21 -3.53 5.84
N SER A 144 12.06 -3.70 5.20
CA SER A 144 11.04 -2.65 5.07
C SER A 144 10.61 -2.13 6.43
N LEU A 145 10.49 -0.81 6.56
CA LEU A 145 10.01 -0.15 7.76
C LEU A 145 8.48 -0.20 7.88
N TYR A 146 7.79 -0.46 6.77
CA TYR A 146 6.33 -0.61 6.73
C TYR A 146 5.92 -2.06 6.99
N GLU A 147 6.50 -3.01 6.26
CA GLU A 147 6.09 -4.43 6.31
C GLU A 147 6.87 -5.25 7.34
N ARG A 148 8.10 -4.80 7.71
CA ARG A 148 9.01 -5.40 8.71
C ARG A 148 9.54 -6.80 8.40
N ASN A 149 8.99 -7.49 7.41
CA ASN A 149 9.35 -8.87 7.07
C ASN A 149 9.96 -9.02 5.66
N ASN A 150 9.80 -8.03 4.78
CA ASN A 150 10.28 -8.10 3.40
C ASN A 150 11.50 -7.20 3.18
N PRO A 151 12.46 -7.61 2.32
CA PRO A 151 13.51 -6.73 1.84
C PRO A 151 12.92 -5.51 1.10
N ALA A 152 13.53 -4.36 1.35
CA ALA A 152 13.18 -3.08 0.77
C ALA A 152 14.44 -2.41 0.20
N LEU A 153 14.22 -1.63 -0.85
CA LEU A 153 15.21 -0.74 -1.43
C LEU A 153 15.15 0.63 -0.73
N PHE A 154 16.30 1.17 -0.36
CA PHE A 154 16.42 2.46 0.31
C PHE A 154 17.39 3.38 -0.42
N VAL A 155 17.12 4.68 -0.33
CA VAL A 155 18.13 5.73 -0.53
C VAL A 155 19.20 5.59 0.55
N SER A 156 20.47 5.58 0.17
CA SER A 156 21.59 5.45 1.09
C SER A 156 21.63 6.59 2.10
N ALA A 157 22.10 6.31 3.33
CA ALA A 157 22.19 7.33 4.38
C ALA A 157 22.97 8.60 3.98
N PRO A 158 24.12 8.53 3.27
CA PRO A 158 24.81 9.72 2.78
C PRO A 158 23.96 10.56 1.82
N VAL A 159 23.27 9.92 0.86
CA VAL A 159 22.42 10.63 -0.11
C VAL A 159 21.22 11.26 0.59
N LEU A 160 20.57 10.52 1.48
CA LEU A 160 19.43 11.01 2.26
C LEU A 160 19.78 12.22 3.14
N ALA A 161 21.05 12.33 3.56
CA ALA A 161 21.58 13.45 4.34
C ALA A 161 22.15 14.60 3.48
N SER A 162 22.38 14.39 2.17
CA SER A 162 23.06 15.34 1.28
C SER A 162 22.14 16.44 0.71
N SER A 163 22.77 17.51 0.20
CA SER A 163 22.14 18.65 -0.49
C SER A 163 22.66 18.74 -1.94
N PRO A 164 21.84 19.00 -2.99
CA PRO A 164 20.43 19.42 -2.92
C PRO A 164 19.54 18.35 -2.32
N ALA A 165 18.57 18.80 -1.53
CA ALA A 165 17.77 17.92 -0.69
C ALA A 165 16.95 16.95 -1.56
N VAL A 166 17.06 15.65 -1.28
CA VAL A 166 16.13 14.63 -1.79
C VAL A 166 14.66 15.07 -1.62
N PRO A 167 13.69 14.54 -2.39
CA PRO A 167 12.31 14.96 -2.23
C PRO A 167 11.77 14.76 -0.81
N ALA A 168 10.74 15.54 -0.46
CA ALA A 168 10.07 15.40 0.83
C ALA A 168 9.58 13.96 1.09
N ALA A 169 9.15 13.25 0.03
CA ALA A 169 8.76 11.85 0.09
C ALA A 169 9.86 10.96 0.67
N SER A 170 11.12 11.13 0.25
CA SER A 170 12.28 10.40 0.77
C SER A 170 12.47 10.61 2.26
N ARG A 171 12.30 11.85 2.76
CA ARG A 171 12.38 12.11 4.21
C ARG A 171 11.21 11.49 4.97
N THR A 172 9.98 11.64 4.48
CA THR A 172 8.78 11.05 5.09
C THR A 172 8.91 9.52 5.18
N ALA A 173 9.39 8.90 4.11
CA ALA A 173 9.59 7.45 3.99
C ALA A 173 10.87 6.94 4.68
N ARG A 174 11.71 7.82 5.24
CA ARG A 174 13.04 7.47 5.78
C ARG A 174 13.93 6.76 4.76
N GLY A 175 13.86 7.20 3.51
CA GLY A 175 14.62 6.65 2.40
C GLY A 175 14.02 5.40 1.77
N GLU A 176 12.97 4.78 2.35
CA GLU A 176 12.37 3.58 1.72
C GLU A 176 11.75 3.94 0.37
N ILE A 177 12.30 3.35 -0.70
CA ILE A 177 11.84 3.54 -2.08
C ILE A 177 10.71 2.56 -2.37
N GLY A 178 10.86 1.30 -1.97
CA GLY A 178 9.85 0.28 -2.16
C GLY A 178 10.26 -1.11 -1.67
N HIS A 179 9.30 -2.02 -1.64
CA HIS A 179 9.48 -3.44 -1.31
C HIS A 179 8.47 -4.29 -2.06
N TYR A 180 8.85 -5.52 -2.37
CA TYR A 180 7.94 -6.52 -2.91
C TYR A 180 7.28 -7.35 -1.81
N HIS A 181 6.10 -7.88 -2.11
CA HIS A 181 5.29 -8.71 -1.23
C HIS A 181 5.46 -10.19 -1.58
N GLY A 182 4.99 -11.08 -0.69
CA GLY A 182 4.93 -12.51 -1.00
C GLY A 182 3.97 -12.85 -2.15
N ASP A 183 2.96 -11.99 -2.38
CA ASP A 183 2.05 -12.09 -3.55
C ASP A 183 2.64 -11.43 -4.82
N LEU A 184 3.91 -11.01 -4.76
CA LEU A 184 4.71 -10.37 -5.80
C LEU A 184 4.19 -9.00 -6.26
N SER A 185 3.20 -8.42 -5.60
CA SER A 185 2.90 -7.00 -5.72
C SER A 185 3.99 -6.15 -5.09
N VAL A 186 4.11 -4.89 -5.50
CA VAL A 186 5.22 -4.01 -5.08
C VAL A 186 4.67 -2.71 -4.52
N HIS A 187 5.02 -2.43 -3.28
CA HIS A 187 4.87 -1.08 -2.77
C HIS A 187 6.07 -0.24 -3.17
N MET A 188 5.83 0.95 -3.73
CA MET A 188 6.92 1.88 -4.03
C MET A 188 6.47 3.32 -4.18
N TYR A 189 7.43 4.24 -4.14
CA TYR A 189 7.25 5.63 -4.50
C TYR A 189 7.64 5.88 -5.95
N LEU A 190 6.80 6.64 -6.64
CA LEU A 190 7.12 7.29 -7.91
C LEU A 190 7.05 8.82 -7.73
N SER A 191 7.55 9.58 -8.69
CA SER A 191 7.23 11.01 -8.73
C SER A 191 5.70 11.17 -8.84
N PRO A 192 5.08 12.24 -8.30
CA PRO A 192 3.63 12.41 -8.43
C PRO A 192 3.10 12.36 -9.86
N ALA A 193 3.87 12.84 -10.84
CA ALA A 193 3.50 12.79 -12.26
C ALA A 193 3.59 11.36 -12.84
N ASP A 194 4.64 10.60 -12.51
CA ASP A 194 4.73 9.19 -12.91
C ASP A 194 3.65 8.36 -12.21
N ALA A 195 3.36 8.65 -10.94
CA ALA A 195 2.33 7.98 -10.16
C ALA A 195 0.94 8.17 -10.79
N ARG A 196 0.66 9.37 -11.32
CA ARG A 196 -0.53 9.63 -12.12
C ARG A 196 -0.64 8.67 -13.29
N LEU A 197 0.40 8.60 -14.13
CA LEU A 197 0.35 7.72 -15.31
C LEU A 197 0.30 6.24 -14.93
N ALA A 198 1.02 5.80 -13.90
CA ALA A 198 0.97 4.41 -13.43
C ALA A 198 -0.47 4.03 -13.01
N VAL A 199 -1.17 4.92 -12.31
CA VAL A 199 -2.57 4.71 -11.94
C VAL A 199 -3.47 4.77 -13.18
N GLU A 200 -3.41 5.83 -13.99
CA GLU A 200 -4.28 6.01 -15.18
C GLU A 200 -4.14 4.86 -16.18
N LYS A 201 -2.91 4.37 -16.40
CA LYS A 201 -2.62 3.24 -17.29
C LYS A 201 -2.95 1.86 -16.69
N GLY A 202 -3.50 1.82 -15.49
CA GLY A 202 -4.00 0.58 -14.87
C GLY A 202 -2.93 -0.29 -14.23
N TRP A 203 -1.73 0.23 -13.97
CA TRP A 203 -0.63 -0.53 -13.35
C TRP A 203 -0.62 -0.51 -11.83
N ALA A 204 -1.28 0.48 -11.24
CA ALA A 204 -1.18 0.74 -9.82
C ALA A 204 -2.45 1.32 -9.21
N GLU A 205 -2.50 1.28 -7.88
CA GLU A 205 -3.40 2.08 -7.04
C GLU A 205 -2.60 2.83 -5.98
N ARG A 206 -3.07 4.01 -5.61
CA ARG A 206 -2.50 4.75 -4.48
C ARG A 206 -2.74 4.00 -3.18
N HIS A 207 -1.72 3.90 -2.34
CA HIS A 207 -1.90 3.39 -0.99
C HIS A 207 -2.89 4.28 -0.23
N ARG A 208 -3.87 3.68 0.47
CA ARG A 208 -4.94 4.45 1.12
C ARG A 208 -4.47 5.35 2.28
N LEU A 209 -3.23 5.18 2.73
CA LEU A 209 -2.57 6.06 3.72
C LEU A 209 -1.70 7.16 3.09
N ALA A 210 -1.52 7.14 1.76
CA ALA A 210 -0.85 8.18 1.00
C ALA A 210 -1.84 9.33 0.74
N LEU A 211 -2.10 10.12 1.78
CA LEU A 211 -3.04 11.23 1.68
C LEU A 211 -2.46 12.34 0.78
N PRO A 212 -3.30 13.02 -0.03
CA PRO A 212 -2.88 14.12 -0.89
C PRO A 212 -2.07 15.18 -0.14
N ARG A 213 -1.08 15.77 -0.81
CA ARG A 213 -0.33 16.93 -0.26
C ARG A 213 -1.30 18.05 0.15
N GLY A 214 -1.02 18.67 1.29
CA GLY A 214 -1.87 19.72 1.86
C GLY A 214 -3.06 19.21 2.70
N SER A 215 -3.35 17.90 2.71
CA SER A 215 -4.33 17.33 3.64
C SER A 215 -3.86 17.50 5.09
N LEU A 216 -4.79 17.76 6.02
CA LEU A 216 -4.49 17.94 7.46
C LEU A 216 -3.69 16.78 8.07
N LEU A 217 -3.89 15.55 7.56
CA LEU A 217 -3.26 14.34 8.06
C LEU A 217 -2.14 13.82 7.13
N ALA A 218 -1.70 14.62 6.15
CA ALA A 218 -0.64 14.24 5.23
C ALA A 218 0.64 13.84 6.00
N GLY A 219 1.23 12.70 5.64
CA GLY A 219 2.45 12.19 6.29
C GLY A 219 2.26 11.61 7.69
N ARG A 220 1.04 11.57 8.26
CA ARG A 220 0.77 11.08 9.63
C ARG A 220 1.33 9.67 9.90
N PHE A 221 1.23 8.78 8.93
CA PHE A 221 1.71 7.40 9.03
C PHE A 221 3.11 7.20 8.46
N ARG A 222 3.86 8.30 8.25
CA ARG A 222 5.16 8.30 7.56
C ARG A 222 5.06 7.70 6.15
N VAL A 223 3.92 7.94 5.51
CA VAL A 223 3.61 7.59 4.12
C VAL A 223 3.43 8.89 3.35
N ALA A 224 4.21 9.09 2.29
CA ALA A 224 4.07 10.27 1.43
C ALA A 224 2.97 10.04 0.37
N ASP A 225 2.59 11.10 -0.32
CA ASP A 225 1.40 11.19 -1.19
C ASP A 225 1.46 10.32 -2.45
N SER A 226 2.66 9.97 -2.92
CA SER A 226 2.88 9.15 -4.11
C SER A 226 3.27 7.70 -3.81
N TYR A 227 2.90 7.18 -2.64
CA TYR A 227 3.09 5.76 -2.32
C TYR A 227 2.03 4.91 -3.00
N LEU A 228 2.46 3.94 -3.82
CA LEU A 228 1.59 3.11 -4.64
C LEU A 228 1.69 1.64 -4.24
N MET A 229 0.66 0.87 -4.61
CA MET A 229 0.77 -0.56 -4.88
C MET A 229 0.83 -0.74 -6.39
N ILE A 230 1.96 -1.19 -6.92
CA ILE A 230 2.10 -1.69 -8.29
C ILE A 230 1.68 -3.15 -8.28
N TYR A 231 0.84 -3.54 -9.24
CA TYR A 231 0.40 -4.93 -9.35
C TYR A 231 1.56 -5.86 -9.73
N GLY A 232 1.53 -7.08 -9.20
CA GLY A 232 2.51 -8.11 -9.53
C GLY A 232 2.54 -8.41 -11.04
N PRO A 233 3.74 -8.48 -11.66
CA PRO A 233 3.90 -8.69 -13.10
C PRO A 233 3.50 -10.11 -13.49
N ARG A 234 2.61 -10.26 -14.48
CA ARG A 234 2.09 -11.57 -14.94
C ARG A 234 3.01 -12.26 -15.95
N ASP A 235 3.80 -11.47 -16.66
CA ASP A 235 4.71 -11.90 -17.71
C ASP A 235 5.90 -10.94 -17.83
N GLU A 236 6.85 -11.29 -18.70
CA GLU A 236 8.09 -10.57 -18.94
C GLU A 236 7.85 -9.14 -19.45
N ASN A 237 6.77 -8.89 -20.18
CA ASN A 237 6.45 -7.52 -20.63
C ASN A 237 6.02 -6.66 -19.44
N GLU A 238 5.30 -7.24 -18.47
CA GLU A 238 4.97 -6.54 -17.23
C GLU A 238 6.19 -6.36 -16.33
N MET A 239 7.16 -7.27 -16.37
CA MET A 239 8.45 -7.09 -15.69
C MET A 239 9.22 -5.88 -16.24
N GLU A 240 9.24 -5.65 -17.55
CA GLU A 240 9.89 -4.46 -18.13
C GLU A 240 9.24 -3.15 -17.65
N VAL A 241 7.92 -3.16 -17.47
CA VAL A 241 7.19 -2.02 -16.92
C VAL A 241 7.54 -1.82 -15.44
N LEU A 242 7.59 -2.89 -14.65
CA LEU A 242 8.02 -2.81 -13.24
C LEU A 242 9.47 -2.29 -13.12
N ALA A 243 10.37 -2.75 -13.99
CA ALA A 243 11.76 -2.27 -14.03
C ALA A 243 11.82 -0.78 -14.39
N THR A 244 11.00 -0.33 -15.33
CA THR A 244 10.85 1.10 -15.68
C THR A 244 10.34 1.92 -14.48
N PHE A 245 9.34 1.43 -13.75
CA PHE A 245 8.87 2.10 -12.54
C PHE A 245 9.92 2.11 -11.43
N LEU A 246 10.66 1.02 -11.20
CA LEU A 246 11.72 0.99 -10.19
C LEU A 246 12.84 1.98 -10.50
N ARG A 247 13.29 2.00 -11.75
CA ARG A 247 14.28 2.98 -12.22
C ARG A 247 13.83 4.43 -11.93
N ASN A 248 12.60 4.78 -12.27
CA ASN A 248 12.10 6.14 -12.07
C ASN A 248 11.73 6.46 -10.61
N GLY A 249 11.34 5.45 -9.82
CA GLY A 249 11.21 5.56 -8.38
C GLY A 249 12.56 5.86 -7.71
N ILE A 250 13.64 5.23 -8.17
CA ILE A 250 15.00 5.52 -7.73
C ILE A 250 15.39 6.95 -8.09
N ARG A 251 15.18 7.37 -9.35
CA ARG A 251 15.47 8.74 -9.80
C ARG A 251 14.76 9.77 -8.93
N TYR A 252 13.46 9.57 -8.72
CA TYR A 252 12.67 10.45 -7.86
C TYR A 252 13.23 10.48 -6.44
N MET A 253 13.35 9.33 -5.78
CA MET A 253 13.66 9.29 -4.36
C MET A 253 15.10 9.70 -4.02
N THR A 254 16.04 9.52 -4.95
CA THR A 254 17.44 9.95 -4.79
C THR A 254 17.69 11.36 -5.33
N GLY A 255 16.86 11.86 -6.25
CA GLY A 255 17.10 13.08 -7.00
C GLY A 255 18.15 12.94 -8.11
N ALA A 256 18.66 11.73 -8.37
CA ALA A 256 19.62 11.48 -9.45
C ALA A 256 18.90 11.24 -10.78
N GLU A 257 19.38 11.85 -11.87
CA GLU A 257 18.80 11.66 -13.21
C GLU A 257 19.45 10.48 -13.97
N ASP A 258 20.73 10.23 -13.71
CA ASP A 258 21.58 9.26 -14.43
C ASP A 258 21.46 7.81 -13.93
N ILE A 259 20.24 7.35 -13.66
CA ILE A 259 19.99 5.94 -13.34
C ILE A 259 19.84 5.17 -14.65
N GLY A 260 20.70 4.18 -14.89
CA GLY A 260 20.62 3.29 -16.05
C GLY A 260 19.47 2.27 -15.95
N PRO A 261 19.21 1.48 -17.01
CA PRO A 261 18.29 0.34 -16.93
C PRO A 261 18.73 -0.66 -15.85
N ILE A 262 17.77 -1.15 -15.07
CA ILE A 262 18.02 -2.13 -14.02
C ILE A 262 17.76 -3.52 -14.59
N VAL A 263 18.78 -4.38 -14.53
CA VAL A 263 18.68 -5.76 -15.03
C VAL A 263 17.79 -6.56 -14.08
N TRP A 264 16.82 -7.30 -14.61
CA TRP A 264 15.90 -8.12 -13.79
C TRP A 264 15.93 -9.61 -14.15
N ASN A 265 16.39 -9.98 -15.34
CA ASN A 265 16.31 -11.35 -15.85
C ASN A 265 17.43 -12.27 -15.33
N GLN A 266 18.47 -11.72 -14.73
CA GLN A 266 19.59 -12.44 -14.11
C GLN A 266 20.21 -11.60 -13.00
N LEU A 267 20.95 -12.22 -12.07
CA LEU A 267 21.78 -11.49 -11.12
C LEU A 267 23.02 -10.93 -11.83
N VAL A 268 23.40 -9.72 -11.44
CA VAL A 268 24.63 -9.07 -11.91
C VAL A 268 25.67 -9.16 -10.81
N ASP A 269 26.89 -9.53 -11.17
CA ASP A 269 28.02 -9.62 -10.25
C ASP A 269 28.40 -8.24 -9.70
N ALA A 270 29.03 -8.30 -8.52
CA ALA A 270 29.36 -7.18 -7.66
C ALA A 270 30.51 -6.29 -8.16
#